data_AF-A0A3N5RSY1-F1
#
_entry.id   AF-A0A3N5RSY1-F1
#
_cell.length_a   1.000
_cell.length_b   1.000
_cell.length_c   1.000
_cell.angle_alpha   90.00
_cell.angle_beta   90.00
_cell.angle_gamma   90.00
#
_symmetry.space_group_name_H-M   'P 1'
#
loop_
_entity.id
_entity.type
_entity.pdbx_description
1 polymer ?
#
loop_
_entity_poly.entity_id
_entity_poly.type
_entity_poly.pdbx_seq_one_letter_code
_entity_poly.pdbx_strand_id
1 'polypeptide(L)'
;ILSTLIAAPAGYALSRFVFRGKDVLRLSILAVRAFPIVILSIPLAVVFLRTGIYDSVYSLALMHTALALPTTILVLSSVFSSIPHELEEAAMVFGCSPVQAFRHVVLPLVMPGIAASAIFTFVLSWNEVFAATILTIQNRTLPAQVLVTLSQSSEPYQFAGGFFMMIPALIFIFFIRRYLFNMWGQITK
;
A
#
# COMPACT_ATOMS: atom_id res chain seq x y z
N ILE A 1 -6.90 -2.30 -2.23
CA ILE A 1 -7.79 -3.24 -1.49
C ILE A 1 -7.01 -4.46 -1.01
N LEU A 2 -6.55 -5.34 -1.90
CA LEU A 2 -5.81 -6.56 -1.52
C LEU A 2 -4.65 -6.29 -0.55
N SER A 3 -3.79 -5.32 -0.88
CA SER A 3 -2.70 -4.90 0.01
C SER A 3 -3.20 -4.48 1.40
N THR A 4 -4.25 -3.68 1.49
CA THR A 4 -4.84 -3.23 2.77
C THR A 4 -5.42 -4.39 3.58
N LEU A 5 -6.11 -5.34 2.92
CA LEU A 5 -6.70 -6.51 3.58
C LEU A 5 -5.64 -7.42 4.20
N ILE A 6 -4.47 -7.53 3.56
CA ILE A 6 -3.34 -8.31 4.07
C ILE A 6 -2.54 -7.51 5.10
N ALA A 7 -2.33 -6.21 4.84
CA ALA A 7 -1.50 -5.36 5.66
C ALA A 7 -2.16 -4.94 6.97
N ALA A 8 -3.49 -4.83 7.03
CA ALA A 8 -4.20 -4.49 8.27
C ALA A 8 -3.97 -5.52 9.39
N PRO A 9 -4.21 -6.83 9.20
CA PRO A 9 -3.91 -7.82 10.24
C PRO A 9 -2.42 -7.92 10.54
N ALA A 10 -1.55 -7.80 9.53
CA ALA A 10 -0.09 -7.81 9.74
C ALA A 10 0.39 -6.61 10.57
N GLY A 11 -0.09 -5.41 10.24
CA GLY A 11 0.19 -4.18 10.97
C GLY A 11 -0.37 -4.22 12.39
N TYR A 12 -1.58 -4.75 12.57
CA TYR A 12 -2.18 -4.98 13.88
C TYR A 12 -1.30 -5.91 14.72
N ALA A 13 -0.88 -7.04 14.16
CA ALA A 13 -0.05 -8.01 14.87
C ALA A 13 1.31 -7.43 15.25
N LEU A 14 1.95 -6.67 14.35
CA LEU A 14 3.19 -5.96 14.63
C LEU A 14 3.03 -4.83 15.65
N SER A 15 1.84 -4.25 15.79
CA SER A 15 1.56 -3.24 16.81
C SER A 15 1.29 -3.89 18.16
N ARG A 16 0.37 -4.87 18.21
CA ARG A 16 -0.22 -5.36 19.46
C ARG A 16 0.51 -6.52 20.11
N PHE A 17 1.03 -7.46 19.32
CA PHE A 17 1.62 -8.66 19.90
C PHE A 17 3.13 -8.52 20.12
N VAL A 18 3.60 -9.14 21.19
CA VAL A 18 5.03 -9.38 21.45
C VAL A 18 5.28 -10.85 21.14
N PHE A 19 6.08 -11.13 20.12
CA PHE A 19 6.42 -12.49 19.71
C PHE A 19 7.87 -12.58 19.26
N ARG A 20 8.44 -13.78 19.35
CA ARG A 20 9.84 -14.04 18.99
C ARG A 20 10.04 -13.76 17.49
N GLY A 21 11.03 -12.93 17.15
CA GLY A 21 11.35 -12.56 15.76
C GLY A 21 10.60 -11.35 15.20
N LYS A 22 9.82 -10.63 16.01
CA LYS A 22 9.12 -9.39 15.61
C LYS A 22 10.04 -8.36 14.94
N ASP A 23 11.19 -8.09 15.53
CA ASP A 23 12.14 -7.11 14.98
C ASP A 23 12.81 -7.61 13.71
N VAL A 24 13.11 -8.91 13.63
CA VAL A 24 13.62 -9.54 12.40
C VAL A 24 12.59 -9.43 11.26
N LEU A 25 11.31 -9.63 11.55
CA LEU A 25 10.23 -9.45 10.58
C LEU A 25 10.09 -7.98 10.14
N ARG A 26 10.18 -7.02 11.07
CA ARG A 26 10.19 -5.58 10.72
C ARG A 26 11.38 -5.23 9.84
N LEU A 27 12.57 -5.73 10.17
CA LEU A 27 13.79 -5.54 9.40
C LEU A 27 13.71 -6.21 8.03
N SER A 28 13.12 -7.40 7.91
CA SER A 28 12.97 -8.06 6.61
C SER A 28 12.01 -7.32 5.68
N ILE A 29 10.91 -6.79 6.23
CA ILE A 29 9.99 -5.90 5.50
C ILE A 29 10.72 -4.66 4.97
N LEU A 30 11.59 -4.06 5.79
CA LEU A 30 12.43 -2.93 5.37
C LEU A 30 13.50 -3.35 4.34
N ALA A 31 14.09 -4.54 4.47
CA ALA A 31 15.09 -5.03 3.54
C ALA A 31 14.52 -5.23 2.13
N VAL A 32 13.28 -5.70 1.99
CA VAL A 32 12.60 -5.83 0.68
C VAL A 32 12.49 -4.47 -0.02
N ARG A 33 12.38 -3.36 0.73
CA ARG A 33 12.32 -2.00 0.16
C ARG A 33 13.66 -1.51 -0.40
N ALA A 34 14.77 -2.11 -0.02
CA ALA A 34 16.09 -1.77 -0.55
C ALA A 34 16.26 -2.23 -2.00
N PHE A 35 15.47 -3.23 -2.44
CA PHE A 35 15.51 -3.70 -3.81
C PHE A 35 14.74 -2.75 -4.74
N PRO A 36 15.35 -2.32 -5.85
CA PRO A 36 14.63 -1.57 -6.87
C PRO A 36 13.45 -2.37 -7.42
N ILE A 37 12.27 -1.76 -7.44
CA ILE A 37 11.01 -2.38 -7.89
C ILE A 37 11.15 -3.01 -9.29
N VAL A 38 11.83 -2.29 -10.19
CA VAL A 38 12.07 -2.73 -11.58
C VAL A 38 12.84 -4.06 -11.62
N ILE A 39 13.79 -4.26 -10.71
CA ILE A 39 14.58 -5.51 -10.64
C ILE A 39 13.71 -6.67 -10.20
N LEU A 40 12.80 -6.46 -9.23
CA LEU A 40 11.85 -7.48 -8.77
C LEU A 40 10.79 -7.83 -9.82
N SER A 41 10.61 -6.98 -10.83
CA SER A 41 9.59 -7.15 -11.88
C SER A 41 9.93 -8.32 -12.80
N ILE A 42 11.22 -8.51 -13.12
CA ILE A 42 11.71 -9.56 -14.03
C ILE A 42 11.42 -10.98 -13.50
N PRO A 43 11.85 -11.37 -12.28
CA PRO A 43 11.56 -12.70 -11.77
C PRO A 43 10.05 -12.93 -11.60
N LEU A 44 9.29 -11.88 -11.27
CA LEU A 44 7.84 -11.97 -11.19
C LEU A 44 7.18 -12.23 -12.56
N ALA A 45 7.67 -11.58 -13.62
CA ALA A 45 7.24 -11.85 -14.98
C ALA A 45 7.52 -13.30 -15.39
N VAL A 46 8.70 -13.85 -15.05
CA VAL A 46 9.04 -15.26 -15.30
C VAL A 46 8.06 -16.20 -14.59
N VAL A 47 7.72 -15.93 -13.33
CA VAL A 47 6.72 -16.71 -12.58
C VAL A 47 5.36 -16.65 -13.29
N PHE A 48 4.88 -15.46 -13.65
CA PHE A 48 3.58 -15.29 -14.27
C PHE A 48 3.47 -15.87 -15.68
N LEU A 49 4.57 -15.88 -16.43
CA LEU A 49 4.66 -16.60 -17.71
C LEU A 49 4.51 -18.11 -17.49
N ARG A 50 5.23 -18.67 -16.51
CA ARG A 50 5.17 -20.11 -16.20
C ARG A 50 3.79 -20.54 -15.70
N THR A 51 3.10 -19.68 -14.94
CA THR A 51 1.75 -19.98 -14.43
C THR A 51 0.64 -19.59 -15.40
N GLY A 52 0.96 -19.00 -16.56
CA GLY A 52 -0.02 -18.64 -17.59
C GLY A 52 -0.91 -17.44 -17.26
N ILE A 53 -0.50 -16.57 -16.33
CA ILE A 53 -1.28 -15.37 -15.92
C ILE A 53 -0.62 -14.05 -16.34
N TYR A 54 0.46 -14.12 -17.11
CA TYR A 54 1.17 -12.95 -17.65
C TYR A 54 0.24 -12.06 -18.49
N ASP A 55 0.54 -10.75 -18.52
CA ASP A 55 -0.22 -9.75 -19.29
C ASP A 55 -1.73 -9.72 -18.96
N SER A 56 -2.07 -9.84 -17.68
CA SER A 56 -3.46 -9.85 -17.19
C SER A 56 -3.66 -8.91 -16.01
N VAL A 57 -4.93 -8.54 -15.77
CA VAL A 57 -5.31 -7.71 -14.61
C VAL A 57 -4.95 -8.40 -13.29
N TYR A 58 -5.00 -9.73 -13.24
CA TYR A 58 -4.68 -10.50 -12.04
C TYR A 58 -3.19 -10.44 -11.69
N SER A 59 -2.30 -10.62 -12.69
CA SER A 59 -0.85 -10.51 -12.46
C SER A 59 -0.46 -9.10 -12.03
N LEU A 60 -1.04 -8.07 -12.64
CA LEU A 60 -0.89 -6.68 -12.21
C LEU A 60 -1.35 -6.47 -10.76
N ALA A 61 -2.55 -6.93 -10.40
CA ALA A 61 -3.08 -6.76 -9.05
C ALA A 61 -2.19 -7.43 -7.98
N LEU A 62 -1.68 -8.63 -8.26
CA LEU A 62 -0.75 -9.34 -7.38
C LEU A 62 0.60 -8.61 -7.28
N MET A 63 1.14 -8.15 -8.40
CA MET A 63 2.39 -7.39 -8.45
C MET A 63 2.29 -6.10 -7.64
N HIS A 64 1.31 -5.24 -7.92
CA HIS A 64 1.13 -3.99 -7.17
C HIS A 64 0.88 -4.25 -5.68
N THR A 65 0.16 -5.32 -5.34
CA THR A 65 -0.02 -5.75 -3.96
C THR A 65 1.31 -6.08 -3.29
N ALA A 66 2.12 -6.93 -3.90
CA ALA A 66 3.43 -7.34 -3.37
C ALA A 66 4.36 -6.12 -3.15
N LEU A 67 4.39 -5.18 -4.09
CA LEU A 67 5.22 -3.97 -3.99
C LEU A 67 4.73 -3.00 -2.91
N ALA A 68 3.42 -2.84 -2.78
CA ALA A 68 2.84 -1.90 -1.83
C ALA A 68 2.79 -2.44 -0.39
N LEU A 69 2.78 -3.76 -0.22
CA LEU A 69 2.65 -4.45 1.08
C LEU A 69 3.63 -3.94 2.14
N PRO A 70 4.96 -3.85 1.90
CA PRO A 70 5.90 -3.48 2.95
C PRO A 70 5.59 -2.12 3.61
N THR A 71 5.35 -1.07 2.83
CA THR A 71 4.97 0.23 3.41
C THR A 71 3.57 0.21 3.97
N THR A 72 2.62 -0.46 3.34
CA THR A 72 1.25 -0.51 3.84
C THR A 72 1.21 -1.17 5.23
N ILE A 73 2.00 -2.23 5.45
CA ILE A 73 2.14 -2.90 6.76
C ILE A 73 2.75 -1.95 7.79
N LEU A 74 3.83 -1.24 7.45
CA LEU A 74 4.50 -0.32 8.37
C LEU A 74 3.62 0.88 8.74
N VAL A 75 2.95 1.48 7.75
CA VAL A 75 2.00 2.58 7.96
C VAL A 75 0.85 2.12 8.86
N LEU A 76 0.23 0.97 8.55
CA LEU A 76 -0.87 0.44 9.36
C LEU A 76 -0.39 0.05 10.77
N SER A 77 0.81 -0.51 10.92
CA SER A 77 1.38 -0.78 12.25
C SER A 77 1.50 0.51 13.07
N SER A 78 1.95 1.60 12.48
CA SER A 78 2.03 2.90 13.15
C SER A 78 0.65 3.44 13.51
N VAL A 79 -0.33 3.33 12.60
CA VAL A 79 -1.73 3.71 12.87
C VAL A 79 -2.29 2.91 14.05
N PHE A 80 -2.10 1.59 14.09
CA PHE A 80 -2.55 0.78 15.22
C PHE A 80 -1.83 1.14 16.53
N SER A 81 -0.54 1.48 16.47
CA SER A 81 0.25 1.88 17.65
C SER A 81 -0.18 3.23 18.22
N SER A 82 -0.84 4.09 17.43
CA SER A 82 -1.38 5.36 17.92
C SER A 82 -2.57 5.21 18.88
N ILE A 83 -3.25 4.05 18.84
CA ILE A 83 -4.37 3.76 19.74
C ILE A 83 -3.84 3.14 21.04
N PRO A 84 -4.12 3.73 22.22
CA PRO A 84 -3.71 3.16 23.51
C PRO A 84 -4.20 1.72 23.69
N HIS A 85 -3.36 0.88 24.28
CA HIS A 85 -3.69 -0.51 24.60
C HIS A 85 -4.83 -0.62 25.63
N GLU A 86 -4.89 0.35 26.55
CA GLU A 86 -5.86 0.43 27.64
C GLU A 86 -7.32 0.43 27.15
N LEU A 87 -7.59 0.98 25.95
CA LEU A 87 -8.95 0.99 25.39
C LEU A 87 -9.43 -0.44 25.03
N GLU A 88 -8.52 -1.27 24.53
CA GLU A 88 -8.80 -2.66 24.20
C GLU A 88 -8.95 -3.50 25.48
N GLU A 89 -8.08 -3.26 26.46
CA GLU A 89 -8.15 -3.91 27.78
C GLU A 89 -9.42 -3.56 28.55
N ALA A 90 -9.83 -2.28 28.55
CA ALA A 90 -11.07 -1.84 29.16
C ALA A 90 -12.28 -2.55 28.54
N ALA A 91 -12.32 -2.69 27.21
CA ALA A 91 -13.39 -3.42 26.53
C ALA A 91 -13.47 -4.89 26.98
N MET A 92 -12.31 -5.53 27.18
CA MET A 92 -12.24 -6.90 27.68
C MET A 92 -12.68 -7.02 29.14
N VAL A 93 -12.37 -6.04 29.99
CA VAL A 93 -12.89 -5.96 31.36
C VAL A 93 -14.42 -5.85 31.38
N PHE A 94 -15.01 -5.15 30.40
CA PHE A 94 -16.46 -5.08 30.20
C PHE A 94 -17.07 -6.32 29.51
N GLY A 95 -16.30 -7.41 29.36
CA GLY A 95 -16.81 -8.69 28.87
C GLY A 95 -16.67 -8.92 27.36
N CYS A 96 -15.98 -8.04 26.62
CA CYS A 96 -15.64 -8.32 25.23
C CYS A 96 -14.58 -9.42 25.13
N SER A 97 -14.74 -10.36 24.20
CA SER A 97 -13.62 -11.19 23.74
C SER A 97 -12.59 -10.35 22.98
N PRO A 98 -11.33 -10.80 22.80
CA PRO A 98 -10.31 -10.04 22.06
C PRO A 98 -10.75 -9.63 20.65
N VAL A 99 -11.47 -10.51 19.96
CA VAL A 99 -12.01 -10.20 18.61
C VAL A 99 -13.12 -9.15 18.69
N GLN A 100 -13.96 -9.19 19.73
CA GLN A 100 -14.99 -8.17 19.95
C GLN A 100 -14.37 -6.82 20.32
N ALA A 101 -13.35 -6.79 21.18
CA ALA A 101 -12.62 -5.58 21.55
C ALA A 101 -11.97 -4.94 20.30
N PHE A 102 -11.31 -5.75 19.46
CA PHE A 102 -10.80 -5.29 18.18
C PHE A 102 -11.90 -4.70 17.29
N ARG A 103 -13.00 -5.42 17.07
CA ARG A 103 -14.05 -5.02 16.12
C ARG A 103 -14.84 -3.81 16.57
N HIS A 104 -15.14 -3.68 17.86
CA HIS A 104 -16.02 -2.63 18.38
C HIS A 104 -15.27 -1.40 18.89
N VAL A 105 -14.00 -1.54 19.30
CA VAL A 105 -13.20 -0.43 19.85
C VAL A 105 -12.06 -0.05 18.93
N VAL A 106 -11.14 -0.98 18.63
CA VAL A 106 -9.93 -0.63 17.88
C VAL A 106 -10.24 -0.28 16.43
N LEU A 107 -10.99 -1.12 15.72
CA LEU A 107 -11.25 -0.99 14.29
C LEU A 107 -11.95 0.33 13.92
N PRO A 108 -13.01 0.79 14.61
CA PRO A 108 -13.64 2.08 14.32
C PRO A 108 -12.69 3.26 14.55
N LEU A 109 -11.86 3.21 15.59
CA LEU A 109 -10.89 4.26 15.92
C LEU A 109 -9.78 4.37 14.88
N VAL A 110 -9.29 3.24 14.35
CA VAL A 110 -8.27 3.23 13.30
C VAL A 110 -8.81 3.37 11.88
N MET A 111 -10.13 3.28 11.68
CA MET A 111 -10.75 3.28 10.35
C MET A 111 -10.34 4.48 9.49
N PRO A 112 -10.26 5.72 10.01
CA PRO A 112 -9.74 6.86 9.25
C PRO A 112 -8.29 6.66 8.79
N GLY A 113 -7.45 6.04 9.63
CA GLY A 113 -6.05 5.73 9.30
C GLY A 113 -5.91 4.58 8.30
N ILE A 114 -6.78 3.57 8.38
CA ILE A 114 -6.87 2.51 7.35
C ILE A 114 -7.27 3.10 6.00
N ALA A 115 -8.27 3.98 5.98
CA ALA A 115 -8.69 4.68 4.77
C ALA A 115 -7.54 5.53 4.19
N ALA A 116 -6.82 6.25 5.06
CA ALA A 116 -5.67 7.04 4.66
C ALA A 116 -4.56 6.18 4.02
N SER A 117 -4.22 5.07 4.68
CA SER A 117 -3.26 4.09 4.17
C SER A 117 -3.70 3.49 2.83
N ALA A 118 -4.98 3.11 2.69
CA ALA A 118 -5.51 2.51 1.47
C ALA A 118 -5.42 3.44 0.25
N ILE A 119 -5.70 4.74 0.43
CA ILE A 119 -5.55 5.73 -0.65
C ILE A 119 -4.06 5.98 -0.95
N PHE A 120 -3.20 6.03 0.08
CA PHE A 120 -1.76 6.13 -0.15
C PHE A 120 -1.23 4.94 -0.98
N THR A 121 -1.64 3.71 -0.63
CA THR A 121 -1.37 2.50 -1.41
C THR A 121 -1.92 2.60 -2.84
N PHE A 122 -3.11 3.19 -3.02
CA PHE A 122 -3.67 3.44 -4.36
C PHE A 122 -2.77 4.38 -5.18
N VAL A 123 -2.34 5.51 -4.60
CA VAL A 123 -1.46 6.47 -5.28
C VAL A 123 -0.13 5.82 -5.65
N LEU A 124 0.43 5.00 -4.76
CA LEU A 124 1.63 4.20 -5.07
C LEU A 124 1.40 3.26 -6.25
N SER A 125 0.26 2.56 -6.29
CA SER A 125 -0.08 1.64 -7.38
C SER A 125 -0.34 2.38 -8.69
N TRP A 126 -0.99 3.55 -8.64
CA TRP A 126 -1.29 4.38 -9.81
C TRP A 126 -0.02 4.94 -10.46
N ASN A 127 0.93 5.37 -9.64
CA ASN A 127 2.20 5.93 -10.09
C ASN A 127 3.23 4.86 -10.49
N GLU A 128 2.94 3.58 -10.25
CA GLU A 128 3.84 2.49 -10.63
C GLU A 128 3.66 2.19 -12.12
N VAL A 129 4.69 2.55 -12.90
CA VAL A 129 4.68 2.42 -14.36
C VAL A 129 5.72 1.41 -14.85
N PHE A 130 6.83 1.25 -14.14
CA PHE A 130 7.98 0.50 -14.62
C PHE A 130 7.74 -1.01 -14.58
N ALA A 131 7.30 -1.54 -13.44
CA ALA A 131 6.95 -2.95 -13.31
C ALA A 131 5.75 -3.27 -14.20
N ALA A 132 4.73 -2.40 -14.23
CA ALA A 132 3.59 -2.54 -15.13
C ALA A 132 4.01 -2.66 -16.60
N THR A 133 4.97 -1.85 -17.07
CA THR A 133 5.47 -1.91 -18.47
C THR A 133 6.20 -3.21 -18.78
N ILE A 134 6.85 -3.84 -17.79
CA ILE A 134 7.53 -5.14 -17.95
C ILE A 134 6.51 -6.29 -17.93
N LEU A 135 5.46 -6.18 -17.11
CA LEU A 135 4.47 -7.25 -16.91
C LEU A 135 3.30 -7.20 -17.89
N THR A 136 3.12 -6.10 -18.62
CA THR A 136 2.04 -5.94 -19.60
C THR A 136 2.53 -5.41 -20.93
N ILE A 137 2.17 -6.13 -22.00
CA ILE A 137 2.59 -5.82 -23.37
C ILE A 137 1.37 -5.47 -24.21
N GLN A 138 0.31 -6.27 -24.12
CA GLN A 138 -0.94 -6.06 -24.86
C GLN A 138 -1.94 -5.30 -23.98
N ASN A 139 -2.04 -5.65 -22.69
CA ASN A 139 -3.03 -5.11 -21.76
C ASN A 139 -2.41 -4.08 -20.81
N ARG A 140 -1.76 -3.06 -21.36
CA ARG A 140 -1.05 -2.06 -20.56
C ARG A 140 -1.98 -1.25 -19.66
N THR A 141 -1.49 -0.92 -18.47
CA THR A 141 -2.13 0.12 -17.65
C THR A 141 -2.09 1.44 -18.40
N LEU A 142 -3.03 2.35 -18.11
CA LEU A 142 -3.05 3.68 -18.74
C LEU A 142 -1.69 4.40 -18.58
N PRO A 143 -1.06 4.45 -17.38
CA PRO A 143 0.26 5.05 -17.24
C PRO A 143 1.35 4.36 -18.08
N ALA A 144 1.37 3.03 -18.12
CA ALA A 144 2.36 2.29 -18.91
C ALA A 144 2.16 2.53 -20.42
N GLN A 145 0.92 2.56 -20.90
CA GLN A 145 0.60 2.81 -22.30
C GLN A 145 1.03 4.21 -22.74
N VAL A 146 0.74 5.22 -21.91
CA VAL A 146 1.12 6.61 -22.20
C VAL A 146 2.65 6.76 -22.17
N LEU A 147 3.36 6.15 -21.23
CA LEU A 147 4.83 6.16 -21.21
C LEU A 147 5.43 5.56 -22.49
N VAL A 148 4.97 4.37 -22.89
CA VAL A 148 5.46 3.68 -24.08
C VAL A 148 5.15 4.48 -25.35
N THR A 149 3.95 5.04 -25.46
CA THR A 149 3.53 5.80 -26.65
C THR A 149 4.27 7.13 -26.76
N LEU A 150 4.38 7.87 -25.65
CA LEU A 150 4.97 9.20 -25.67
C LEU A 150 6.49 9.19 -25.70
N SER A 151 7.15 8.12 -25.25
CA SER A 151 8.61 8.00 -25.38
C SER A 151 9.11 8.08 -26.82
N GLN A 152 8.24 7.85 -27.81
CA GLN A 152 8.53 7.97 -29.24
C GLN A 152 8.13 9.34 -29.83
N SER A 153 7.49 10.21 -29.04
CA SER A 153 6.99 11.52 -29.46
C SER A 153 7.98 12.65 -29.15
N SER A 154 7.79 13.83 -29.74
CA SER A 154 8.63 15.00 -29.46
C SER A 154 8.47 15.49 -28.01
N GLU A 155 9.53 16.07 -27.45
CA GLU A 155 9.61 16.61 -26.07
C GLU A 155 8.33 17.32 -25.57
N PRO A 156 7.68 18.24 -26.33
CA PRO A 156 6.48 18.93 -25.84
C PRO A 156 5.32 17.99 -25.47
N TYR A 157 5.13 16.90 -26.24
CA TYR A 157 4.07 15.92 -25.97
C TYR A 157 4.40 15.04 -24.77
N GLN A 158 5.68 14.75 -24.53
CA GLN A 158 6.13 14.00 -23.35
C GLN A 158 5.83 14.79 -22.06
N PHE A 159 6.17 16.08 -22.04
CA PHE A 159 5.86 16.95 -20.88
C PHE A 159 4.35 17.09 -20.66
N ALA A 160 3.56 17.27 -21.72
CA ALA A 160 2.11 17.35 -21.62
C ALA A 160 1.51 16.05 -21.04
N GLY A 161 1.94 14.89 -21.54
CA GLY A 161 1.46 13.60 -21.03
C GLY A 161 1.83 13.36 -19.56
N GLY A 162 3.07 13.65 -19.17
CA GLY A 162 3.50 13.57 -17.78
C GLY A 162 2.69 14.48 -16.85
N PHE A 163 2.33 15.68 -17.31
CA PHE A 163 1.46 16.58 -16.55
C PHE A 163 0.06 15.97 -16.32
N PHE A 164 -0.60 15.48 -17.36
CA PHE A 164 -1.93 14.87 -17.23
C PHE A 164 -1.91 13.59 -16.37
N MET A 165 -0.82 12.81 -16.40
CA MET A 165 -0.65 11.64 -15.53
C MET A 165 -0.62 11.97 -14.04
N MET A 166 -0.19 13.16 -13.65
CA MET A 166 -0.19 13.60 -12.24
C MET A 166 -1.59 13.96 -11.73
N ILE A 167 -2.53 14.32 -12.61
CA ILE A 167 -3.85 14.85 -12.20
C ILE A 167 -4.60 13.89 -11.27
N PRO A 168 -4.74 12.58 -11.58
CA PRO A 168 -5.44 11.66 -10.68
C PRO A 168 -4.79 11.60 -9.30
N ALA A 169 -3.45 11.49 -9.23
CA ALA A 169 -2.72 11.48 -7.98
C ALA A 169 -2.96 12.78 -7.17
N LEU A 170 -2.97 13.94 -7.83
CA LEU A 170 -3.25 15.24 -7.19
C LEU A 170 -4.68 15.31 -6.66
N ILE A 171 -5.67 14.80 -7.39
CA ILE A 171 -7.07 14.73 -6.94
C ILE A 171 -7.16 13.89 -5.67
N PHE A 172 -6.59 12.67 -5.67
CA PHE A 172 -6.59 11.80 -4.50
C PHE A 172 -5.87 12.42 -3.30
N ILE A 173 -4.70 13.04 -3.52
CA ILE A 173 -3.95 13.73 -2.48
C ILE A 173 -4.73 14.92 -1.91
N PHE A 174 -5.42 15.69 -2.75
CA PHE A 174 -6.23 16.82 -2.31
C PHE A 174 -7.35 16.40 -1.35
N PHE A 175 -8.05 15.29 -1.64
CA PHE A 175 -9.09 14.76 -0.76
C PHE A 175 -8.51 14.18 0.53
N ILE A 176 -7.37 13.50 0.46
CA ILE A 176 -6.82 12.81 1.62
C ILE A 176 -6.01 13.70 2.56
N ARG A 177 -5.48 14.84 2.10
CA ARG A 177 -4.56 15.67 2.90
C ARG A 177 -5.08 15.94 4.31
N ARG A 178 -6.39 16.17 4.48
CA ARG A 178 -7.02 16.41 5.79
C ARG A 178 -6.85 15.21 6.75
N TYR A 179 -6.93 13.99 6.24
CA TYR A 179 -6.74 12.76 7.03
C TYR A 179 -5.26 12.51 7.34
N LEU A 180 -4.37 12.76 6.37
CA LEU A 180 -2.92 12.65 6.59
C LEU A 180 -2.44 13.62 7.67
N PHE A 181 -2.88 14.88 7.64
CA PHE A 181 -2.47 15.87 8.65
C PHE A 181 -2.98 15.52 10.06
N ASN A 182 -4.18 14.93 10.18
CA ASN A 182 -4.71 14.52 11.47
C ASN A 182 -3.95 13.32 12.08
N MET A 183 -3.43 12.41 11.25
CA MET A 183 -2.65 11.26 11.73
C MET A 183 -1.25 11.64 12.25
N TRP A 184 -0.59 12.61 11.62
CA TRP A 184 0.80 12.97 11.93
C TRP A 184 0.88 14.18 12.87
N GLY A 185 -0.16 15.03 12.93
CA GLY A 185 -0.21 16.23 13.76
C GLY A 185 -0.67 16.02 15.20
N GLN A 186 -1.12 14.82 15.59
CA GLN A 186 -1.52 14.54 16.97
C GLN A 186 -0.36 14.06 17.87
N ILE A 187 0.84 13.83 17.33
CA ILE A 187 2.02 13.43 18.11
C ILE A 187 2.62 14.62 18.90
N THR A 188 2.03 15.82 18.82
CA THR A 188 2.60 17.04 19.43
C THR A 188 1.65 17.81 20.36
N LYS A 189 0.77 17.12 21.10
CA LYS A 189 0.09 17.73 22.25
C LYS A 189 0.05 16.79 23.45
#